data_AF-A0A517NYX1-F1
#
_entry.id   AF-A0A517NYX1-F1
#
_cell.length_a   1.000
_cell.length_b   1.000
_cell.length_c   1.000
_cell.angle_alpha   90.00
_cell.angle_beta   90.00
_cell.angle_gamma   90.00
#
_symmetry.space_group_name_H-M   'P 1'
#
loop_
_entity.id
_entity.type
_entity.pdbx_description
1 polymer ?
#
loop_
_entity_poly.entity_id
_entity_poly.type
_entity_poly.pdbx_seq_one_letter_code
_entity_poly.pdbx_strand_id
1 'polypeptide(L)'
;MNSHQVNLNVGAAQRPTEHAIEEPGERAFNDRAFNERELGDRGLGGRACFEKECFRQSGFDRGRIVKAICMGALVLLATATFAMAPAAATERYRVMAMNPAFDDPANMRRMVSASKNYAFAESIEKFADEGYARAYYLHYLPARITQDVSMDEISDLMTTIRKRVSRSNRTGKPGARNIMGWLYKGMRPIAEGDYRPAARINAILLISRLDVVPADLMEKKPPVPSSVVPSVLLPIYQDAANSDGVRAAALKGLNRYASLAADRLQAPEQKTLRDSLVQEMQTLLTDKSPEGRDAAAHAYLQRFAIDILAAMQASADQDRDDKKRKNGFGAQLVSISTDKSSHRLLAMHAASRLGTVRENLIGGKGASRKILASWTTLVAQAFDSEIDRLESMTRPPVAARQPRSPDAMAQAARRARPANGRGRMANRARAGQQDPRHNNPMRNDPADGMDPTDGMMEDFPGGEMPGGMGRPSQFAVQPPEIVMSRRKLSFVVQQLNYGATGSRKRALLAQRRGLMAAVASEDQVVVRDWLRGLHQILDSINRDSLSTRASYLDELKSQSAKLQQLSRALSPPADAVKPAAAGQPNAAAPIPPADSGAAPMAWMAEPASRQTDV
;
A
#
# COMPACT_ATOMS: atom_id res chain seq x y z
N MET A 1 -25.49 -10.45 -64.96
CA MET A 1 -25.11 -9.82 -63.68
C MET A 1 -25.29 -10.87 -62.61
N ASN A 2 -24.18 -11.47 -62.17
CA ASN A 2 -24.16 -12.63 -61.27
C ASN A 2 -24.30 -12.19 -59.82
N SER A 3 -25.27 -12.77 -59.11
CA SER A 3 -25.34 -12.73 -57.65
C SER A 3 -25.24 -14.16 -57.13
N HIS A 4 -24.06 -14.52 -56.65
CA HIS A 4 -23.83 -15.74 -55.88
C HIS A 4 -24.23 -15.51 -54.42
N GLN A 5 -25.27 -16.20 -53.96
CA GLN A 5 -25.47 -16.51 -52.55
C GLN A 5 -24.84 -17.87 -52.25
N VAL A 6 -23.85 -17.88 -51.37
CA VAL A 6 -23.27 -19.11 -50.82
C VAL A 6 -23.92 -19.35 -49.45
N ASN A 7 -24.75 -20.40 -49.38
CA ASN A 7 -25.22 -21.01 -48.14
C ASN A 7 -24.15 -21.98 -47.65
N LEU A 8 -23.57 -21.74 -46.46
CA LEU A 8 -22.75 -22.72 -45.75
C LEU A 8 -23.54 -23.26 -44.55
N ASN A 9 -23.95 -24.51 -44.75
CA ASN A 9 -24.55 -25.43 -43.80
C ASN A 9 -23.43 -25.95 -42.88
N VAL A 10 -23.50 -25.69 -41.57
CA VAL A 10 -22.58 -26.30 -40.58
C VAL A 10 -23.36 -27.24 -39.71
N GLY A 11 -22.99 -28.52 -39.81
CA GLY A 11 -23.67 -29.65 -39.22
C GLY A 11 -23.53 -29.76 -37.71
N ALA A 12 -24.53 -30.41 -37.13
CA ALA A 12 -24.60 -30.88 -35.76
C ALA A 12 -23.54 -31.96 -35.52
N ALA A 13 -22.71 -31.78 -34.49
CA ALA A 13 -21.84 -32.81 -33.95
C ALA A 13 -22.44 -33.37 -32.64
N GLN A 14 -22.53 -34.69 -32.62
CA GLN A 14 -23.11 -35.55 -31.59
C GLN A 14 -22.35 -35.48 -30.26
N ARG A 15 -23.10 -35.52 -29.15
CA ARG A 15 -22.58 -35.82 -27.81
C ARG A 15 -22.34 -37.32 -27.67
N PRO A 16 -21.24 -37.77 -27.06
CA PRO A 16 -21.18 -39.10 -26.47
C PRO A 16 -21.50 -39.06 -24.97
N THR A 17 -22.37 -40.01 -24.66
CA THR A 17 -22.85 -40.58 -23.41
C THR A 17 -21.86 -40.83 -22.28
N GLU A 18 -22.38 -40.59 -21.08
CA GLU A 18 -22.20 -41.26 -19.79
C GLU A 18 -21.38 -42.56 -19.76
N HIS A 19 -20.44 -42.63 -18.81
CA HIS A 19 -20.13 -43.84 -18.05
C HIS A 19 -19.87 -43.45 -16.58
N ALA A 20 -20.65 -44.05 -15.70
CA ALA A 20 -20.50 -44.03 -14.25
C ALA A 20 -19.98 -45.40 -13.76
N ILE A 21 -19.71 -45.47 -12.45
CA ILE A 21 -19.42 -46.65 -11.60
C ILE A 21 -17.93 -47.11 -11.73
N GLU A 22 -17.08 -47.24 -10.71
CA GLU A 22 -17.22 -47.73 -9.32
C GLU A 22 -16.25 -47.03 -8.33
N GLU A 23 -16.75 -46.74 -7.13
CA GLU A 23 -15.95 -46.51 -5.90
C GLU A 23 -15.70 -47.84 -5.17
N PRO A 24 -14.62 -47.92 -4.39
CA PRO A 24 -14.72 -48.43 -3.02
C PRO A 24 -14.11 -47.38 -2.05
N GLY A 25 -14.70 -47.03 -0.92
CA GLY A 25 -15.24 -47.92 0.10
C GLY A 25 -14.51 -47.61 1.42
N GLU A 26 -15.16 -46.81 2.25
CA GLU A 26 -15.14 -46.72 3.72
C GLU A 26 -13.85 -47.08 4.50
N ARG A 27 -13.46 -46.16 5.40
CA ARG A 27 -13.32 -46.50 6.84
C ARG A 27 -13.47 -45.26 7.72
N ALA A 28 -14.56 -45.28 8.47
CA ALA A 28 -14.87 -44.40 9.58
C ALA A 28 -13.90 -44.60 10.75
N PHE A 29 -13.62 -43.53 11.49
CA PHE A 29 -13.38 -43.62 12.93
C PHE A 29 -13.95 -42.37 13.60
N ASN A 30 -15.02 -42.58 14.35
CA ASN A 30 -15.69 -41.62 15.20
C ASN A 30 -15.15 -41.74 16.64
N ASP A 31 -15.47 -40.71 17.43
CA ASP A 31 -15.54 -40.68 18.89
C ASP A 31 -14.25 -40.56 19.71
N ARG A 32 -14.10 -39.39 20.35
CA ARG A 32 -14.14 -39.29 21.82
C ARG A 32 -14.29 -37.84 22.27
N ALA A 33 -15.51 -37.50 22.68
CA ALA A 33 -15.72 -36.56 23.77
C ALA A 33 -15.67 -37.35 25.09
N PHE A 34 -14.89 -36.90 26.07
CA PHE A 34 -15.13 -37.21 27.47
C PHE A 34 -14.73 -36.03 28.33
N ASN A 35 -15.53 -35.83 29.35
CA ASN A 35 -15.72 -34.62 30.13
C ASN A 35 -15.18 -34.84 31.56
N GLU A 36 -15.03 -33.74 32.30
CA GLU A 36 -15.08 -33.60 33.77
C GLU A 36 -13.82 -33.61 34.68
N ARG A 37 -13.72 -32.49 35.43
CA ARG A 37 -13.47 -32.30 36.89
C ARG A 37 -12.04 -32.60 37.41
N GLU A 38 -11.45 -31.90 38.39
CA GLU A 38 -11.86 -30.88 39.36
C GLU A 38 -10.60 -30.35 40.13
N LEU A 39 -10.80 -29.35 41.01
CA LEU A 39 -9.94 -28.84 42.11
C LEU A 39 -8.86 -27.81 41.74
N GLY A 40 -8.77 -26.61 42.34
CA GLY A 40 -9.50 -25.91 43.41
C GLY A 40 -8.81 -24.53 43.56
N ASP A 41 -9.55 -23.42 43.52
CA ASP A 41 -10.19 -22.71 44.65
C ASP A 41 -9.24 -22.03 45.66
N ARG A 42 -9.65 -20.82 46.07
CA ARG A 42 -9.06 -19.72 46.89
C ARG A 42 -8.81 -18.47 46.04
N GLY A 43 -9.67 -17.45 46.01
CA GLY A 43 -10.68 -17.01 46.98
C GLY A 43 -10.18 -15.79 47.76
N LEU A 44 -11.10 -14.84 48.00
CA LEU A 44 -11.00 -13.53 48.67
C LEU A 44 -10.79 -12.34 47.70
N GLY A 45 -11.71 -11.38 47.50
CA GLY A 45 -12.97 -11.05 48.18
C GLY A 45 -13.01 -9.59 48.64
N GLY A 46 -14.11 -8.87 48.36
CA GLY A 46 -14.49 -7.56 48.94
C GLY A 46 -14.23 -6.37 47.99
N ARG A 47 -15.17 -5.71 47.29
CA ARG A 47 -16.51 -5.11 47.55
C ARG A 47 -16.53 -3.88 48.49
N ALA A 48 -17.35 -2.91 48.02
CA ALA A 48 -17.95 -1.71 48.65
C ALA A 48 -17.18 -0.38 48.44
N CYS A 49 -17.71 0.70 47.85
CA CYS A 49 -18.99 1.47 47.95
C CYS A 49 -18.91 2.67 48.94
N PHE A 50 -19.34 3.85 48.44
CA PHE A 50 -19.73 5.10 49.15
C PHE A 50 -18.60 5.85 49.91
N GLU A 51 -18.52 7.18 50.08
CA GLU A 51 -19.41 8.33 49.94
C GLU A 51 -18.60 9.66 49.95
N LYS A 52 -19.25 10.78 49.63
CA LYS A 52 -18.76 12.17 49.76
C LYS A 52 -18.83 12.66 51.22
N GLU A 53 -17.94 13.57 51.64
CA GLU A 53 -18.24 14.97 52.06
C GLU A 53 -17.15 15.64 52.95
N CYS A 54 -17.09 16.97 52.79
CA CYS A 54 -16.51 18.07 53.57
C CYS A 54 -15.79 17.81 54.91
N PHE A 55 -14.63 18.46 55.13
CA PHE A 55 -14.49 19.50 56.17
C PHE A 55 -13.20 20.33 56.05
N ARG A 56 -13.26 21.48 56.72
CA ARG A 56 -12.46 22.70 56.63
C ARG A 56 -11.43 22.77 57.78
N GLN A 57 -10.29 23.43 57.51
CA GLN A 57 -9.38 24.12 58.44
C GLN A 57 -8.79 23.41 59.68
N SER A 58 -7.46 23.28 59.70
CA SER A 58 -6.65 23.85 60.79
C SER A 58 -5.18 23.99 60.33
N GLY A 59 -4.62 25.18 60.57
CA GLY A 59 -3.23 25.50 60.27
C GLY A 59 -2.31 24.89 61.32
N PHE A 60 -1.36 24.09 60.86
CA PHE A 60 -0.16 23.75 61.61
C PHE A 60 0.99 23.65 60.62
N ASP A 61 2.12 24.22 60.99
CA ASP A 61 3.27 24.57 60.17
C ASP A 61 4.03 23.33 59.64
N ARG A 62 3.37 22.55 58.77
CA ARG A 62 3.89 21.32 58.11
C ARG A 62 4.62 21.63 56.80
N GLY A 63 4.64 22.89 56.37
CA GLY A 63 5.09 23.30 55.03
C GLY A 63 6.57 23.03 54.74
N ARG A 64 7.44 22.99 55.75
CA ARG A 64 8.89 22.76 55.55
C ARG A 64 9.26 21.27 55.55
N ILE A 65 8.63 20.46 56.39
CA ILE A 65 8.88 19.01 56.44
C ILE A 65 8.23 18.32 55.23
N VAL A 66 7.03 18.73 54.82
CA VAL A 66 6.36 18.18 53.63
C VAL A 66 7.11 18.56 52.35
N LYS A 67 7.68 19.77 52.23
CA LYS A 67 8.50 20.13 51.06
C LYS A 67 9.81 19.34 50.99
N ALA A 68 10.46 19.04 52.11
CA ALA A 68 11.67 18.21 52.14
C ALA A 68 11.37 16.74 51.78
N ILE A 69 10.26 16.19 52.28
CA ILE A 69 9.82 14.82 51.95
C ILE A 69 9.34 14.75 50.49
N CYS A 70 8.61 15.75 49.99
CA CYS A 70 8.19 15.79 48.59
C CYS A 70 9.36 16.00 47.63
N MET A 71 10.37 16.83 47.94
CA MET A 71 11.57 16.92 47.10
C MET A 71 12.42 15.65 47.16
N GLY A 72 12.58 15.04 48.34
CA GLY A 72 13.27 13.75 48.48
C GLY A 72 12.59 12.63 47.68
N ALA A 73 11.26 12.56 47.74
CA ALA A 73 10.47 11.61 46.96
C ALA A 73 10.49 11.90 45.46
N LEU A 74 10.50 13.17 45.03
CA LEU A 74 10.61 13.53 43.61
C LEU A 74 12.00 13.26 43.04
N VAL A 75 13.07 13.43 43.82
CA VAL A 75 14.43 13.09 43.42
C VAL A 75 14.62 11.57 43.40
N LEU A 76 14.05 10.82 44.36
CA LEU A 76 14.04 9.35 44.32
C LEU A 76 13.21 8.78 43.17
N LEU A 77 12.05 9.38 42.83
CA LEU A 77 11.27 9.02 41.65
C LEU A 77 12.01 9.38 40.35
N ALA A 78 12.70 10.52 40.31
CA ALA A 78 13.49 10.94 39.15
C ALA A 78 14.76 10.09 38.97
N THR A 79 15.37 9.57 40.03
CA THR A 79 16.49 8.62 39.90
C THR A 79 16.02 7.21 39.56
N ALA A 80 14.81 6.80 39.98
CA ALA A 80 14.24 5.50 39.61
C ALA A 80 13.81 5.43 38.15
N THR A 81 13.45 6.54 37.51
CA THR A 81 13.10 6.58 36.08
C THR A 81 14.30 6.59 35.13
N PHE A 82 15.51 6.91 35.62
CA PHE A 82 16.75 6.83 34.82
C PHE A 82 17.49 5.49 34.92
N ALA A 83 17.06 4.58 35.80
CA ALA A 83 17.59 3.21 35.89
C ALA A 83 16.82 2.19 35.04
N MET A 84 15.72 2.59 34.38
CA MET A 84 15.18 1.85 33.23
C MET A 84 15.93 2.29 31.97
N ALA A 85 17.19 1.88 31.87
CA ALA A 85 17.78 1.71 30.54
C ALA A 85 16.79 0.85 29.75
N PRO A 86 16.44 1.19 28.49
CA PRO A 86 15.78 0.21 27.64
C PRO A 86 16.71 -0.98 27.64
N ALA A 87 16.30 -2.07 28.28
CA ALA A 87 16.82 -3.37 27.94
C ALA A 87 16.49 -3.48 26.46
N ALA A 88 17.46 -3.09 25.63
CA ALA A 88 17.54 -3.52 24.25
C ALA A 88 17.71 -5.03 24.36
N ALA A 89 16.57 -5.70 24.63
CA ALA A 89 16.37 -7.08 24.35
C ALA A 89 16.69 -7.15 22.86
N THR A 90 17.94 -7.50 22.59
CA THR A 90 18.35 -8.01 21.30
C THR A 90 17.60 -9.32 21.22
N GLU A 91 16.31 -9.23 20.84
CA GLU A 91 15.52 -10.40 20.49
C GLU A 91 16.38 -11.13 19.47
N ARG A 92 16.94 -12.25 19.91
CA ARG A 92 17.79 -13.08 19.08
C ARG A 92 16.83 -13.78 18.13
N TYR A 93 16.47 -13.10 17.06
CA TYR A 93 15.71 -13.68 15.96
C TYR A 93 16.36 -15.01 15.58
N ARG A 94 15.52 -16.02 15.31
CA ARG A 94 16.00 -17.31 14.87
C ARG A 94 16.78 -17.14 13.56
N VAL A 95 17.85 -17.90 13.42
CA VAL A 95 18.61 -18.05 12.18
C VAL A 95 18.55 -19.52 11.79
N MET A 96 18.24 -19.81 10.53
CA MET A 96 18.28 -21.19 10.06
C MET A 96 19.74 -21.63 9.90
N ALA A 97 20.08 -22.78 10.47
CA ALA A 97 21.41 -23.35 10.30
C ALA A 97 21.70 -23.60 8.81
N MET A 98 22.80 -23.03 8.32
CA MET A 98 23.31 -23.33 6.99
C MET A 98 23.92 -24.73 7.03
N ASN A 99 23.60 -25.58 6.06
CA ASN A 99 24.30 -26.85 5.92
C ASN A 99 25.75 -26.55 5.52
N PRO A 100 26.78 -27.05 6.24
CA PRO A 100 28.18 -26.76 5.93
C PRO A 100 28.59 -27.19 4.52
N ALA A 101 27.87 -28.14 3.91
CA ALA A 101 28.08 -28.53 2.52
C ALA A 101 27.82 -27.39 1.52
N PHE A 102 27.05 -26.36 1.91
CA PHE A 102 26.76 -25.18 1.10
C PHE A 102 27.85 -24.10 1.18
N ASP A 103 28.77 -24.20 2.14
CA ASP A 103 29.90 -23.28 2.25
C ASP A 103 30.99 -23.58 1.22
N ASP A 104 31.00 -24.79 0.64
CA ASP A 104 31.88 -25.15 -0.47
C ASP A 104 31.48 -24.38 -1.75
N PRO A 105 32.37 -23.51 -2.30
CA PRO A 105 32.11 -22.77 -3.52
C PRO A 105 31.82 -23.65 -4.75
N ALA A 106 32.30 -24.89 -4.79
CA ALA A 106 31.99 -25.83 -5.86
C ALA A 106 30.53 -26.29 -5.81
N ASN A 107 30.06 -26.70 -4.63
CA ASN A 107 28.66 -27.09 -4.41
C ASN A 107 27.71 -25.91 -4.63
N MET A 108 28.06 -24.72 -4.15
CA MET A 108 27.26 -23.52 -4.37
C MET A 108 27.12 -23.21 -5.86
N ARG A 109 28.22 -23.21 -6.62
CA ARG A 109 28.18 -22.99 -8.08
C ARG A 109 27.32 -24.05 -8.78
N ARG A 110 27.43 -25.32 -8.38
CA ARG A 110 26.61 -26.40 -8.92
C ARG A 110 25.13 -26.22 -8.59
N MET A 111 24.77 -25.84 -7.37
CA MET A 111 23.38 -25.54 -6.98
C MET A 111 22.79 -24.34 -7.75
N VAL A 112 23.55 -23.25 -7.89
CA VAL A 112 23.10 -22.07 -8.64
C VAL A 112 22.92 -22.40 -10.12
N SER A 113 23.85 -23.16 -10.71
CA SER A 113 23.75 -23.64 -12.09
C SER A 113 22.57 -24.60 -12.28
N ALA A 114 22.44 -25.61 -11.41
CA ALA A 114 21.36 -26.58 -11.44
C ALA A 114 20.00 -25.89 -11.31
N SER A 115 19.83 -24.95 -10.37
CA SER A 115 18.58 -24.20 -10.21
C SER A 115 18.25 -23.31 -11.40
N LYS A 116 19.26 -22.78 -12.11
CA LYS A 116 19.05 -22.03 -13.37
C LYS A 116 18.61 -22.97 -14.48
N ASN A 117 19.32 -24.07 -14.69
CA ASN A 117 19.06 -25.01 -15.76
C ASN A 117 17.73 -25.76 -15.56
N TYR A 118 17.41 -26.13 -14.33
CA TYR A 118 16.15 -26.78 -13.97
C TYR A 118 14.93 -25.90 -14.30
N ALA A 119 15.03 -24.59 -14.08
CA ALA A 119 13.95 -23.65 -14.38
C ALA A 119 13.62 -23.57 -15.88
N PHE A 120 14.54 -23.96 -16.76
CA PHE A 120 14.36 -23.88 -18.21
C PHE A 120 14.45 -25.24 -18.91
N ALA A 121 14.56 -26.33 -18.15
CA ALA A 121 14.64 -27.68 -18.69
C ALA A 121 13.36 -28.03 -19.47
N GLU A 122 13.54 -28.68 -20.62
CA GLU A 122 12.42 -29.16 -21.45
C GLU A 122 11.80 -30.45 -20.90
N SER A 123 12.61 -31.27 -20.21
CA SER A 123 12.18 -32.48 -19.52
C SER A 123 12.78 -32.52 -18.11
N ILE A 124 11.93 -32.75 -17.11
CA ILE A 124 12.37 -32.87 -15.71
C ILE A 124 12.91 -34.25 -15.42
N GLU A 125 12.30 -35.30 -15.98
CA GLU A 125 12.59 -36.71 -15.65
C GLU A 125 14.05 -37.10 -15.91
N LYS A 126 14.70 -36.42 -16.87
CA LYS A 126 16.09 -36.68 -17.25
C LYS A 126 17.07 -35.66 -16.66
N PHE A 127 16.61 -34.76 -15.78
CA PHE A 127 17.47 -33.72 -15.24
C PHE A 127 18.34 -34.25 -14.10
N ALA A 128 19.59 -34.60 -14.42
CA ALA A 128 20.52 -35.26 -13.50
C ALA A 128 20.76 -34.49 -12.18
N ASP A 129 20.70 -33.16 -12.20
CA ASP A 129 21.01 -32.32 -11.05
C ASP A 129 19.76 -31.84 -10.27
N GLU A 130 18.62 -32.56 -10.35
CA GLU A 130 17.38 -32.14 -9.69
C GLU A 130 17.60 -31.98 -8.18
N GLY A 131 18.36 -32.89 -7.56
CA GLY A 131 18.68 -32.84 -6.13
C GLY A 131 19.35 -31.52 -5.73
N TYR A 132 20.28 -31.01 -6.54
CA TYR A 132 20.94 -29.72 -6.30
C TYR A 132 19.99 -28.55 -6.49
N ALA A 133 19.15 -28.57 -7.53
CA ALA A 133 18.13 -27.55 -7.74
C ALA A 133 17.12 -27.52 -6.58
N ARG A 134 16.67 -28.68 -6.13
CA ARG A 134 15.75 -28.85 -4.99
C ARG A 134 16.39 -28.36 -3.70
N ALA A 135 17.63 -28.76 -3.40
CA ALA A 135 18.36 -28.31 -2.22
C ALA A 135 18.56 -26.79 -2.20
N TYR A 136 18.81 -26.20 -3.37
CA TYR A 136 18.93 -24.75 -3.51
C TYR A 136 17.67 -24.01 -3.04
N TYR A 137 16.49 -24.44 -3.52
CA TYR A 137 15.21 -23.79 -3.19
C TYR A 137 14.67 -24.15 -1.80
N LEU A 138 14.87 -25.39 -1.34
CA LEU A 138 14.34 -25.87 -0.04
C LEU A 138 15.21 -25.54 1.16
N HIS A 139 16.53 -25.44 0.98
CA HIS A 139 17.46 -25.38 2.11
C HIS A 139 18.41 -24.19 2.03
N TYR A 140 19.11 -24.01 0.91
CA TYR A 140 20.10 -22.94 0.77
C TYR A 140 19.45 -21.55 0.81
N LEU A 141 18.46 -21.30 -0.05
CA LEU A 141 17.82 -19.99 -0.15
C LEU A 141 17.14 -19.56 1.17
N PRO A 142 16.31 -20.41 1.82
CA PRO A 142 15.78 -20.14 3.16
C PRO A 142 16.87 -19.82 4.19
N ALA A 143 17.93 -20.64 4.25
CA ALA A 143 19.00 -20.41 5.20
C ALA A 143 19.69 -19.07 4.95
N ARG A 144 20.07 -18.79 3.70
CA ARG A 144 20.80 -17.57 3.29
C ARG A 144 20.05 -16.31 3.68
N ILE A 145 18.75 -16.21 3.42
CA ILE A 145 17.99 -14.99 3.72
C ILE A 145 17.81 -14.72 5.23
N THR A 146 18.07 -15.72 6.09
CA THR A 146 18.02 -15.55 7.55
C THR A 146 19.38 -15.17 8.16
N GLN A 147 20.47 -15.30 7.41
CA GLN A 147 21.83 -15.00 7.90
C GLN A 147 22.10 -13.49 7.93
N ASP A 148 22.82 -13.02 8.95
CA ASP A 148 23.15 -11.59 9.12
C ASP A 148 24.01 -11.06 7.97
N VAL A 149 25.01 -11.84 7.56
CA VAL A 149 25.97 -11.51 6.49
C VAL A 149 25.28 -11.29 5.14
N SER A 150 24.06 -11.80 4.96
CA SER A 150 23.38 -11.77 3.66
C SER A 150 22.41 -10.61 3.51
N MET A 151 22.21 -9.76 4.52
CA MET A 151 21.14 -8.75 4.54
C MET A 151 21.17 -7.81 3.34
N ASP A 152 22.36 -7.37 2.92
CA ASP A 152 22.55 -6.49 1.77
C ASP A 152 22.26 -7.21 0.44
N GLU A 153 22.44 -8.54 0.40
CA GLU A 153 22.24 -9.38 -0.79
C GLU A 153 20.80 -9.91 -0.94
N ILE A 154 19.98 -9.85 0.12
CA ILE A 154 18.63 -10.45 0.12
C ILE A 154 17.80 -9.87 -1.04
N SER A 155 17.85 -8.56 -1.26
CA SER A 155 17.05 -7.91 -2.31
C SER A 155 17.41 -8.44 -3.70
N ASP A 156 18.70 -8.57 -3.99
CA ASP A 156 19.21 -9.00 -5.29
C ASP A 156 18.97 -10.50 -5.52
N LEU A 157 19.20 -11.30 -4.48
CA LEU A 157 18.91 -12.73 -4.49
C LEU A 157 17.41 -12.96 -4.76
N MET A 158 16.54 -12.30 -4.01
CA MET A 158 15.09 -12.46 -4.15
C MET A 158 14.57 -11.91 -5.48
N THR A 159 15.19 -10.86 -6.02
CA THR A 159 14.87 -10.33 -7.37
C THR A 159 15.24 -11.33 -8.45
N THR A 160 16.43 -11.92 -8.36
CA THR A 160 16.91 -12.95 -9.29
C THR A 160 16.00 -14.17 -9.30
N ILE A 161 15.60 -14.65 -8.12
CA ILE A 161 14.67 -15.78 -7.99
C ILE A 161 13.30 -15.44 -8.57
N ARG A 162 12.75 -14.26 -8.24
CA ARG A 162 11.46 -13.81 -8.78
C ARG A 162 11.48 -13.72 -10.31
N LYS A 163 12.53 -13.13 -10.90
CA LYS A 163 12.70 -13.06 -12.36
C LYS A 163 12.77 -14.45 -12.98
N ARG A 164 13.54 -15.37 -12.38
CA ARG A 164 13.69 -16.74 -12.88
C ARG A 164 12.38 -17.52 -12.84
N VAL A 165 11.68 -17.51 -11.70
CA VAL A 165 10.39 -18.20 -11.53
C VAL A 165 9.35 -17.61 -12.48
N SER A 166 9.26 -16.28 -12.57
CA SER A 166 8.33 -15.61 -13.47
C SER A 166 8.59 -15.96 -14.94
N ARG A 167 9.86 -16.02 -15.36
CA ARG A 167 10.22 -16.40 -16.73
C ARG A 167 9.89 -17.86 -17.00
N SER A 168 10.26 -18.76 -16.09
CA SER A 168 9.98 -20.21 -16.17
C SER A 168 8.48 -20.49 -16.31
N ASN A 169 7.67 -19.84 -15.46
CA ASN A 169 6.21 -19.88 -15.49
C ASN A 169 5.65 -19.36 -16.82
N ARG A 170 6.12 -18.21 -17.31
CA ARG A 170 5.66 -17.63 -18.58
C ARG A 170 5.98 -18.52 -19.78
N THR A 171 7.11 -19.23 -19.74
CA THR A 171 7.50 -20.16 -20.80
C THR A 171 6.85 -21.54 -20.70
N GLY A 172 5.98 -21.76 -19.71
CA GLY A 172 5.29 -23.04 -19.52
C GLY A 172 6.23 -24.22 -19.25
N LYS A 173 7.42 -23.97 -18.67
CA LYS A 173 8.41 -25.03 -18.47
C LYS A 173 7.95 -25.98 -17.37
N PRO A 174 8.12 -27.30 -17.54
CA PRO A 174 7.57 -28.27 -16.60
C PRO A 174 8.17 -28.10 -15.20
N GLY A 175 9.46 -27.73 -15.10
CA GLY A 175 10.15 -27.51 -13.83
C GLY A 175 9.55 -26.38 -12.96
N ALA A 176 8.78 -25.47 -13.54
CA ALA A 176 8.27 -24.29 -12.85
C ALA A 176 7.35 -24.67 -11.65
N ARG A 177 6.50 -25.69 -11.84
CA ARG A 177 5.58 -26.17 -10.78
C ARG A 177 6.34 -26.75 -9.58
N ASN A 178 7.41 -27.51 -9.85
CA ASN A 178 8.26 -28.08 -8.80
C ASN A 178 9.00 -26.99 -8.03
N ILE A 179 9.56 -26.00 -8.74
CA ILE A 179 10.22 -24.84 -8.11
C ILE A 179 9.25 -24.10 -7.18
N MET A 180 8.02 -23.83 -7.64
CA MET A 180 7.01 -23.16 -6.79
C MET A 180 6.66 -23.98 -5.55
N GLY A 181 6.52 -25.30 -5.68
CA GLY A 181 6.30 -26.20 -4.55
C GLY A 181 7.47 -26.21 -3.56
N TRP A 182 8.71 -26.19 -4.04
CA TRP A 182 9.91 -26.11 -3.20
C TRP A 182 10.04 -24.75 -2.51
N LEU A 183 9.84 -23.66 -3.25
CA LEU A 183 9.84 -22.31 -2.69
C LEU A 183 8.80 -22.14 -1.60
N TYR A 184 7.57 -22.64 -1.81
CA TYR A 184 6.54 -22.62 -0.78
C TYR A 184 6.99 -23.36 0.48
N LYS A 185 7.46 -24.61 0.35
CA LYS A 185 7.92 -25.44 1.46
C LYS A 185 9.10 -24.80 2.22
N GLY A 186 10.05 -24.19 1.50
CA GLY A 186 11.22 -23.55 2.10
C GLY A 186 10.92 -22.20 2.75
N MET A 187 10.05 -21.38 2.15
CA MET A 187 9.75 -20.03 2.64
C MET A 187 8.69 -19.99 3.74
N ARG A 188 7.77 -20.95 3.77
CA ARG A 188 6.67 -20.95 4.75
C ARG A 188 7.16 -20.91 6.20
N PRO A 189 8.14 -21.74 6.64
CA PRO A 189 8.66 -21.66 8.01
C PRO A 189 9.25 -20.30 8.35
N ILE A 190 9.83 -19.61 7.37
CA ILE A 190 10.40 -18.27 7.58
C ILE A 190 9.29 -17.23 7.74
N ALA A 191 8.25 -17.28 6.89
CA ALA A 191 7.13 -16.35 6.96
C ALA A 191 6.38 -16.44 8.31
N GLU A 192 6.10 -17.66 8.76
CA GLU A 192 5.33 -17.95 9.99
C GLU A 192 6.19 -17.88 11.27
N GLY A 193 7.50 -18.10 11.18
CA GLY A 193 8.38 -18.19 12.35
C GLY A 193 8.94 -16.85 12.86
N ASP A 194 9.61 -16.93 14.00
CA ASP A 194 10.31 -15.80 14.63
C ASP A 194 11.69 -15.54 14.02
N TYR A 195 11.69 -15.06 12.78
CA TYR A 195 12.89 -14.64 12.04
C TYR A 195 12.95 -13.12 11.92
N ARG A 196 14.11 -12.59 11.55
CA ARG A 196 14.29 -11.15 11.30
C ARG A 196 13.23 -10.62 10.32
N PRO A 197 12.63 -9.44 10.55
CA PRO A 197 11.57 -8.89 9.70
C PRO A 197 11.94 -8.83 8.21
N ALA A 198 13.19 -8.51 7.87
CA ALA A 198 13.66 -8.48 6.48
C ALA A 198 13.52 -9.85 5.76
N ALA A 199 13.87 -10.95 6.45
CA ALA A 199 13.72 -12.30 5.93
C ALA A 199 12.24 -12.69 5.77
N ARG A 200 11.45 -12.42 6.82
CA ARG A 200 9.99 -12.69 6.83
C ARG A 200 9.26 -11.97 5.72
N ILE A 201 9.51 -10.67 5.54
CA ILE A 201 8.92 -9.85 4.48
C ILE A 201 9.24 -10.44 3.10
N ASN A 202 10.50 -10.83 2.86
CA ASN A 202 10.89 -11.42 1.58
C ASN A 202 10.23 -12.78 1.32
N ALA A 203 10.15 -13.64 2.34
CA ALA A 203 9.45 -14.91 2.28
C ALA A 203 7.96 -14.72 1.96
N ILE A 204 7.28 -13.82 2.67
CA ILE A 204 5.87 -13.45 2.46
C ILE A 204 5.64 -12.94 1.03
N LEU A 205 6.49 -12.02 0.56
CA LEU A 205 6.37 -11.46 -0.79
C LEU A 205 6.59 -12.54 -1.86
N LEU A 206 7.44 -13.53 -1.62
CA LEU A 206 7.60 -14.66 -2.55
C LEU A 206 6.38 -15.57 -2.55
N ILE A 207 5.88 -15.96 -1.37
CA ILE A 207 4.67 -16.79 -1.21
C ILE A 207 3.48 -16.11 -1.88
N SER A 208 3.32 -14.80 -1.72
CA SER A 208 2.22 -14.04 -2.32
C SER A 208 2.16 -14.08 -3.85
N ARG A 209 3.29 -14.41 -4.50
CA ARG A 209 3.44 -14.49 -5.96
C ARG A 209 3.38 -15.92 -6.49
N LEU A 210 3.06 -16.90 -5.64
CA LEU A 210 2.85 -18.27 -6.09
C LEU A 210 1.53 -18.35 -6.87
N ASP A 211 1.63 -18.86 -8.08
CA ASP A 211 0.52 -18.99 -9.01
C ASP A 211 0.32 -20.47 -9.36
N VAL A 212 -0.94 -20.89 -9.49
CA VAL A 212 -1.29 -22.24 -9.95
C VAL A 212 -1.28 -22.29 -11.47
N VAL A 213 -1.75 -21.22 -12.11
CA VAL A 213 -1.72 -21.04 -13.56
C VAL A 213 -0.95 -19.76 -13.86
N PRO A 214 0.08 -19.81 -14.71
CA PRO A 214 0.83 -18.63 -15.09
C PRO A 214 -0.03 -17.64 -15.89
N ALA A 215 0.46 -16.41 -16.02
CA ALA A 215 -0.19 -15.41 -16.87
C ALA A 215 -0.10 -15.84 -18.34
N ASP A 216 -1.21 -15.75 -19.06
CA ASP A 216 -1.23 -15.92 -20.51
C ASP A 216 -1.28 -14.53 -21.16
N LEU A 217 -0.16 -14.11 -21.73
CA LEU A 217 -0.05 -12.81 -22.39
C LEU A 217 -0.74 -12.79 -23.76
N MET A 218 -0.85 -13.93 -24.44
CA MET A 218 -1.49 -14.02 -25.75
C MET A 218 -3.01 -13.88 -25.60
N GLU A 219 -3.59 -14.58 -24.64
CA GLU A 219 -5.02 -14.52 -24.34
C GLU A 219 -5.40 -13.38 -23.39
N LYS A 220 -4.42 -12.58 -22.94
CA LYS A 220 -4.58 -11.51 -21.95
C LYS A 220 -5.23 -11.99 -20.65
N LYS A 221 -5.00 -13.26 -20.28
CA LYS A 221 -5.52 -13.84 -19.04
C LYS A 221 -4.52 -13.59 -17.90
N PRO A 222 -4.95 -12.96 -16.81
CA PRO A 222 -4.09 -12.75 -15.66
C PRO A 222 -3.68 -14.09 -15.02
N PRO A 223 -2.57 -14.13 -14.26
CA PRO A 223 -2.17 -15.32 -13.54
C PRO A 223 -3.20 -15.65 -12.46
N VAL A 224 -3.32 -16.94 -12.17
CA VAL A 224 -4.22 -17.46 -11.15
C VAL A 224 -3.43 -17.71 -9.88
N PRO A 225 -3.65 -16.94 -8.80
CA PRO A 225 -2.90 -17.11 -7.57
C PRO A 225 -3.24 -18.43 -6.87
N SER A 226 -2.28 -18.95 -6.12
CA SER A 226 -2.46 -20.18 -5.35
C SER A 226 -3.39 -19.99 -4.14
N SER A 227 -4.27 -20.96 -3.91
CA SER A 227 -5.22 -20.96 -2.78
C SER A 227 -4.52 -21.11 -1.41
N VAL A 228 -3.25 -21.53 -1.39
CA VAL A 228 -2.45 -21.58 -0.15
C VAL A 228 -2.00 -20.20 0.34
N VAL A 229 -2.10 -19.16 -0.51
CA VAL A 229 -1.67 -17.81 -0.16
C VAL A 229 -2.50 -17.24 1.01
N PRO A 230 -3.84 -17.17 0.94
CA PRO A 230 -4.63 -16.63 2.03
C PRO A 230 -4.49 -17.42 3.34
N SER A 231 -4.33 -18.74 3.29
CA SER A 231 -4.21 -19.57 4.51
C SER A 231 -2.93 -19.32 5.30
N VAL A 232 -1.86 -18.84 4.64
CA VAL A 232 -0.61 -18.44 5.31
C VAL A 232 -0.63 -16.95 5.66
N LEU A 233 -1.09 -16.08 4.76
CA LEU A 233 -0.92 -14.64 4.94
C LEU A 233 -1.95 -13.99 5.87
N LEU A 234 -3.18 -14.54 5.95
CA LEU A 234 -4.22 -13.97 6.80
C LEU A 234 -3.85 -14.08 8.30
N PRO A 235 -3.41 -15.25 8.83
CA PRO A 235 -2.96 -15.34 10.21
C PRO A 235 -1.80 -14.40 10.54
N ILE A 236 -0.83 -14.25 9.64
CA ILE A 236 0.32 -13.34 9.82
C ILE A 236 -0.15 -11.88 9.94
N TYR A 237 -1.15 -11.48 9.16
CA TYR A 237 -1.73 -10.14 9.23
C TYR A 237 -2.53 -9.90 10.52
N GLN A 238 -3.31 -10.90 10.95
CA GLN A 238 -4.18 -10.83 12.13
C GLN A 238 -3.39 -10.78 13.43
N ASP A 239 -2.24 -11.45 13.48
CA ASP A 239 -1.38 -11.46 14.65
C ASP A 239 -0.76 -10.07 14.89
N ALA A 240 -1.21 -9.43 15.98
CA ALA A 240 -0.77 -8.10 16.40
C ALA A 240 0.66 -8.10 16.97
N ALA A 241 1.23 -9.25 17.34
CA ALA A 241 2.63 -9.35 17.76
C ALA A 241 3.60 -9.20 16.58
N ASN A 242 3.13 -9.40 15.34
CA ASN A 242 3.96 -9.20 14.16
C ASN A 242 4.25 -7.71 13.92
N SER A 243 5.51 -7.42 13.57
CA SER A 243 5.92 -6.07 13.20
C SER A 243 5.11 -5.53 12.01
N ASP A 244 4.90 -4.22 11.99
CA ASP A 244 4.11 -3.54 10.96
C ASP A 244 4.57 -3.84 9.53
N GLY A 245 5.89 -3.96 9.31
CA GLY A 245 6.44 -4.31 8.00
C GLY A 245 6.03 -5.71 7.54
N VAL A 246 5.99 -6.67 8.46
CA VAL A 246 5.55 -8.06 8.18
C VAL A 246 4.05 -8.09 7.88
N ARG A 247 3.23 -7.40 8.70
CA ARG A 247 1.78 -7.29 8.47
C ARG A 247 1.47 -6.57 7.16
N ALA A 248 2.22 -5.52 6.82
CA ALA A 248 2.11 -4.80 5.56
C ALA A 248 2.43 -5.69 4.34
N ALA A 249 3.45 -6.53 4.45
CA ALA A 249 3.81 -7.48 3.39
C ALA A 249 2.72 -8.53 3.19
N ALA A 250 2.16 -9.06 4.28
CA ALA A 250 1.05 -10.01 4.24
C ALA A 250 -0.20 -9.37 3.60
N LEU A 251 -0.56 -8.16 4.02
CA LEU A 251 -1.69 -7.40 3.48
C LEU A 251 -1.51 -7.10 1.98
N LYS A 252 -0.31 -6.75 1.54
CA LYS A 252 0.01 -6.57 0.12
C LYS A 252 -0.20 -7.86 -0.68
N GLY A 253 0.17 -9.01 -0.10
CA GLY A 253 -0.06 -10.32 -0.71
C GLY A 253 -1.54 -10.68 -0.80
N LEU A 254 -2.30 -10.44 0.27
CA LEU A 254 -3.76 -10.59 0.30
C LEU A 254 -4.45 -9.68 -0.72
N ASN A 255 -3.97 -8.44 -0.90
CA ASN A 255 -4.48 -7.53 -1.92
C ASN A 255 -4.29 -8.08 -3.35
N ARG A 256 -3.11 -8.64 -3.64
CA ARG A 256 -2.88 -9.33 -4.92
C ARG A 256 -3.85 -10.50 -5.09
N TYR A 257 -4.01 -11.33 -4.07
CA TYR A 257 -4.91 -12.48 -4.11
C TYR A 257 -6.35 -12.02 -4.40
N ALA A 258 -6.87 -11.07 -3.62
CA ALA A 258 -8.23 -10.54 -3.80
C ALA A 258 -8.45 -9.91 -5.19
N SER A 259 -7.44 -9.20 -5.71
CA SER A 259 -7.51 -8.57 -7.04
C SER A 259 -7.54 -9.57 -8.21
N LEU A 260 -6.85 -10.71 -8.08
CA LEU A 260 -6.72 -11.71 -9.15
C LEU A 260 -7.71 -12.87 -9.02
N ALA A 261 -8.17 -13.17 -7.80
CA ALA A 261 -9.07 -14.27 -7.49
C ALA A 261 -10.45 -13.79 -7.01
N ALA A 262 -10.88 -12.59 -7.42
CA ALA A 262 -12.16 -11.99 -7.02
C ALA A 262 -13.34 -12.95 -7.27
N ASP A 263 -13.41 -13.56 -8.46
CA ASP A 263 -14.49 -14.48 -8.83
C ASP A 263 -14.48 -15.75 -7.95
N ARG A 264 -13.29 -16.25 -7.61
CA ARG A 264 -13.14 -17.42 -6.71
C ARG A 264 -13.55 -17.11 -5.29
N LEU A 265 -13.30 -15.88 -4.82
CA LEU A 265 -13.75 -15.43 -3.50
C LEU A 265 -15.28 -15.33 -3.40
N GLN A 266 -16.00 -15.28 -4.52
CA GLN A 266 -17.47 -15.35 -4.53
C GLN A 266 -18.02 -16.77 -4.50
N ALA A 267 -17.18 -17.78 -4.78
CA ALA A 267 -17.61 -19.17 -4.72
C ALA A 267 -18.10 -19.51 -3.30
N PRO A 268 -19.21 -20.27 -3.15
CA PRO A 268 -19.76 -20.62 -1.84
C PRO A 268 -18.74 -21.24 -0.89
N GLU A 269 -17.82 -22.06 -1.41
CA GLU A 269 -16.73 -22.67 -0.63
C GLU A 269 -15.75 -21.66 -0.01
N GLN A 270 -15.62 -20.46 -0.58
CA GLN A 270 -14.70 -19.41 -0.11
C GLN A 270 -15.40 -18.34 0.74
N LYS A 271 -16.70 -18.52 1.03
CA LYS A 271 -17.50 -17.53 1.78
C LYS A 271 -16.87 -17.15 3.12
N THR A 272 -16.40 -18.13 3.90
CA THR A 272 -15.80 -17.87 5.22
C THR A 272 -14.53 -17.02 5.11
N LEU A 273 -13.66 -17.32 4.14
CA LEU A 273 -12.45 -16.54 3.89
C LEU A 273 -12.80 -15.12 3.45
N ARG A 274 -13.76 -14.98 2.52
CA ARG A 274 -14.23 -13.68 2.05
C ARG A 274 -14.78 -12.85 3.20
N ASP A 275 -15.67 -13.42 4.02
CA ASP A 275 -16.32 -12.71 5.12
C ASP A 275 -15.29 -12.29 6.19
N SER A 276 -14.30 -13.14 6.48
CA SER A 276 -13.16 -12.78 7.34
C SER A 276 -12.33 -11.63 6.77
N LEU A 277 -11.95 -11.68 5.48
CA LEU A 277 -11.24 -10.57 4.84
C LEU A 277 -12.05 -9.27 4.85
N VAL A 278 -13.34 -9.33 4.58
CA VAL A 278 -14.23 -8.15 4.63
C VAL A 278 -14.20 -7.54 6.03
N GLN A 279 -14.36 -8.36 7.08
CA GLN A 279 -14.36 -7.89 8.47
C GLN A 279 -13.02 -7.25 8.85
N GLU A 280 -11.90 -7.89 8.52
CA GLU A 280 -10.55 -7.38 8.79
C GLU A 280 -10.28 -6.05 8.08
N MET A 281 -10.70 -5.94 6.81
CA MET A 281 -10.49 -4.71 6.04
C MET A 281 -11.41 -3.59 6.51
N GLN A 282 -12.63 -3.89 6.92
CA GLN A 282 -13.54 -2.91 7.54
C GLN A 282 -12.95 -2.39 8.86
N THR A 283 -12.46 -3.30 9.70
CA THR A 283 -11.80 -2.96 10.97
C THR A 283 -10.60 -2.04 10.73
N LEU A 284 -9.72 -2.39 9.78
CA LEU A 284 -8.57 -1.55 9.43
C LEU A 284 -8.96 -0.14 8.96
N LEU A 285 -10.10 0.02 8.28
CA LEU A 285 -10.57 1.32 7.80
C LEU A 285 -11.17 2.20 8.91
N THR A 286 -11.71 1.59 9.96
CA THR A 286 -12.34 2.32 11.08
C THR A 286 -11.40 2.54 12.26
N ASP A 287 -10.39 1.68 12.40
CA ASP A 287 -9.44 1.76 13.50
C ASP A 287 -8.61 3.03 13.45
N LYS A 288 -8.25 3.51 14.63
CA LYS A 288 -7.25 4.57 14.76
C LYS A 288 -5.86 3.99 14.52
N SER A 289 -4.92 4.83 14.13
CA SER A 289 -3.51 4.43 14.05
C SER A 289 -3.07 3.87 15.41
N PRO A 290 -2.53 2.64 15.47
CA PRO A 290 -1.96 2.10 16.70
C PRO A 290 -0.87 2.99 17.27
N GLU A 291 -0.66 2.91 18.58
CA GLU A 291 0.40 3.66 19.25
C GLU A 291 1.77 3.33 18.64
N GLY A 292 2.58 4.36 18.34
CA GLY A 292 3.87 4.21 17.68
C GLY A 292 3.82 4.07 16.15
N ARG A 293 2.65 3.87 15.53
CA ARG A 293 2.51 3.85 14.06
C ARG A 293 2.23 5.25 13.52
N ASP A 294 3.08 5.70 12.60
CA ASP A 294 2.86 6.96 11.87
C ASP A 294 1.53 6.97 11.11
N ALA A 295 0.83 8.11 11.13
CA ALA A 295 -0.48 8.25 10.50
C ALA A 295 -0.45 8.02 8.98
N ALA A 296 0.63 8.41 8.30
CA ALA A 296 0.78 8.18 6.87
C ALA A 296 1.07 6.70 6.57
N ALA A 297 1.83 6.01 7.43
CA ALA A 297 2.03 4.57 7.35
C ALA A 297 0.72 3.80 7.56
N HIS A 298 -0.11 4.19 8.53
CA HIS A 298 -1.43 3.59 8.72
C HIS A 298 -2.36 3.84 7.52
N ALA A 299 -2.40 5.07 7.02
CA ALA A 299 -3.16 5.41 5.81
C ALA A 299 -2.70 4.60 4.59
N TYR A 300 -1.41 4.28 4.49
CA TYR A 300 -0.89 3.40 3.44
C TYR A 300 -1.44 1.98 3.54
N LEU A 301 -1.58 1.41 4.74
CA LEU A 301 -2.21 0.11 4.95
C LEU A 301 -3.70 0.13 4.63
N GLN A 302 -4.41 1.19 5.06
CA GLN A 302 -5.83 1.38 4.79
C GLN A 302 -6.15 1.42 3.28
N ARG A 303 -5.21 1.86 2.42
CA ARG A 303 -5.37 1.78 0.97
C ARG A 303 -5.50 0.34 0.45
N PHE A 304 -4.79 -0.60 1.05
CA PHE A 304 -4.94 -2.02 0.69
C PHE A 304 -6.30 -2.56 1.13
N ALA A 305 -6.83 -2.13 2.27
CA ALA A 305 -8.19 -2.48 2.67
C ALA A 305 -9.23 -1.98 1.68
N ILE A 306 -9.11 -0.73 1.22
CA ILE A 306 -9.98 -0.20 0.15
C ILE A 306 -9.86 -1.06 -1.12
N ASP A 307 -8.65 -1.42 -1.53
CA ASP A 307 -8.43 -2.20 -2.74
C ASP A 307 -9.02 -3.62 -2.66
N ILE A 308 -8.83 -4.29 -1.52
CA ILE A 308 -9.37 -5.63 -1.25
C ILE A 308 -10.90 -5.59 -1.23
N LEU A 309 -11.51 -4.65 -0.51
CA LEU A 309 -12.97 -4.48 -0.48
C LEU A 309 -13.54 -4.15 -1.86
N ALA A 310 -12.87 -3.28 -2.63
CA ALA A 310 -13.30 -2.95 -3.99
C ALA A 310 -13.25 -4.17 -4.92
N ALA A 311 -12.21 -5.00 -4.83
CA ALA A 311 -12.10 -6.22 -5.64
C ALA A 311 -13.21 -7.24 -5.31
N MET A 312 -13.55 -7.39 -4.04
CA MET A 312 -14.62 -8.30 -3.59
C MET A 312 -16.02 -7.77 -3.89
N GLN A 313 -16.21 -6.46 -4.10
CA GLN A 313 -17.51 -5.90 -4.46
C GLN A 313 -17.75 -5.85 -5.95
N ALA A 314 -16.72 -5.58 -6.75
CA ALA A 314 -16.83 -5.60 -8.21
C ALA A 314 -17.33 -6.96 -8.75
N SER A 315 -17.15 -8.03 -7.96
CA SER A 315 -17.60 -9.40 -8.25
C SER A 315 -18.94 -9.77 -7.57
N ALA A 316 -19.44 -8.99 -6.60
CA ALA A 316 -20.68 -9.27 -5.86
C ALA A 316 -21.90 -8.47 -6.35
N ASP A 317 -21.72 -7.52 -7.25
CA ASP A 317 -22.74 -6.58 -7.76
C ASP A 317 -23.80 -7.20 -8.70
N GLN A 318 -23.90 -8.53 -8.82
CA GLN A 318 -24.92 -9.17 -9.63
C GLN A 318 -26.26 -9.44 -8.90
N ASP A 319 -26.31 -9.52 -7.56
CA ASP A 319 -27.48 -10.10 -6.86
C ASP A 319 -27.95 -9.39 -5.55
N ARG A 320 -27.99 -8.05 -5.44
CA ARG A 320 -28.46 -7.41 -4.17
C ARG A 320 -29.55 -6.33 -4.27
N ASP A 321 -30.58 -6.55 -3.44
CA ASP A 321 -31.71 -5.70 -3.09
C ASP A 321 -31.37 -4.22 -2.81
N ASP A 322 -32.24 -3.32 -3.28
CA ASP A 322 -32.07 -1.86 -3.25
C ASP A 322 -31.87 -1.24 -1.85
N LYS A 323 -32.34 -1.89 -0.77
CA LYS A 323 -32.25 -1.34 0.60
C LYS A 323 -30.87 -1.45 1.24
N LYS A 324 -30.04 -2.43 0.87
CA LYS A 324 -28.65 -2.55 1.37
C LYS A 324 -27.68 -1.57 0.68
N ARG A 325 -28.13 -0.86 -0.36
CA ARG A 325 -27.31 0.05 -1.18
C ARG A 325 -26.95 1.37 -0.47
N LYS A 326 -27.79 1.87 0.46
CA LYS A 326 -27.58 3.17 1.13
C LYS A 326 -26.42 3.20 2.14
N ASN A 327 -26.04 2.05 2.71
CA ASN A 327 -24.84 1.89 3.56
C ASN A 327 -23.72 1.15 2.82
N GLY A 328 -23.71 1.23 1.49
CA GLY A 328 -22.73 0.56 0.65
C GLY A 328 -21.33 1.15 0.81
N PHE A 329 -20.31 0.37 0.47
CA PHE A 329 -18.91 0.80 0.43
C PHE A 329 -18.67 2.06 -0.38
N GLY A 330 -19.47 2.29 -1.42
CA GLY A 330 -19.51 3.57 -2.12
C GLY A 330 -19.71 4.79 -1.21
N ALA A 331 -20.69 4.73 -0.30
CA ALA A 331 -20.91 5.77 0.70
C ALA A 331 -19.75 5.86 1.70
N GLN A 332 -19.14 4.72 2.06
CA GLN A 332 -17.93 4.69 2.90
C GLN A 332 -16.75 5.39 2.21
N LEU A 333 -16.52 5.16 0.91
CA LEU A 333 -15.49 5.85 0.13
C LEU A 333 -15.75 7.36 0.04
N VAL A 334 -17.01 7.77 -0.16
CA VAL A 334 -17.38 9.19 -0.12
C VAL A 334 -17.09 9.78 1.26
N SER A 335 -17.46 9.09 2.34
CA SER A 335 -17.18 9.54 3.71
C SER A 335 -15.68 9.71 3.95
N ILE A 336 -14.85 8.72 3.61
CA ILE A 336 -13.39 8.79 3.77
C ILE A 336 -12.79 9.91 2.91
N SER A 337 -13.32 10.13 1.69
CA SER A 337 -12.79 11.16 0.78
C SER A 337 -13.23 12.59 1.13
N THR A 338 -14.29 12.74 1.93
CA THR A 338 -14.84 14.05 2.32
C THR A 338 -14.58 14.42 3.79
N ASP A 339 -14.17 13.45 4.60
CA ASP A 339 -13.78 13.68 5.97
C ASP A 339 -12.46 14.45 6.06
N LYS A 340 -12.48 15.56 6.81
CA LYS A 340 -11.32 16.41 7.06
C LYS A 340 -10.30 15.76 7.99
N SER A 341 -10.72 14.78 8.80
CA SER A 341 -9.83 14.05 9.71
C SER A 341 -9.07 12.93 9.01
N SER A 342 -9.57 12.46 7.87
CA SER A 342 -8.96 11.42 7.07
C SER A 342 -7.63 11.88 6.49
N HIS A 343 -6.61 11.04 6.60
CA HIS A 343 -5.30 11.36 6.06
C HIS A 343 -5.38 11.54 4.53
N ARG A 344 -4.76 12.61 4.00
CA ARG A 344 -4.85 13.02 2.58
C ARG A 344 -4.61 11.87 1.59
N LEU A 345 -3.62 11.02 1.86
CA LEU A 345 -3.28 9.88 1.02
C LEU A 345 -4.41 8.83 0.97
N LEU A 346 -5.12 8.62 2.08
CA LEU A 346 -6.29 7.74 2.11
C LEU A 346 -7.48 8.40 1.42
N ALA A 347 -7.77 9.67 1.74
CA ALA A 347 -8.89 10.41 1.16
C ALA A 347 -8.80 10.48 -0.38
N MET A 348 -7.62 10.75 -0.93
CA MET A 348 -7.37 10.77 -2.37
C MET A 348 -7.52 9.38 -3.00
N HIS A 349 -7.04 8.34 -2.32
CA HIS A 349 -7.17 6.97 -2.81
C HIS A 349 -8.63 6.53 -2.81
N ALA A 350 -9.39 6.82 -1.75
CA ALA A 350 -10.82 6.57 -1.66
C ALA A 350 -11.60 7.31 -2.76
N ALA A 351 -11.30 8.60 -2.98
CA ALA A 351 -11.87 9.37 -4.08
C ALA A 351 -11.64 8.69 -5.43
N SER A 352 -10.41 8.23 -5.70
CA SER A 352 -10.08 7.54 -6.95
C SER A 352 -10.83 6.22 -7.11
N ARG A 353 -11.02 5.47 -6.02
CA ARG A 353 -11.66 4.16 -6.03
C ARG A 353 -13.16 4.22 -6.23
N LEU A 354 -13.80 5.39 -6.07
CA LEU A 354 -15.18 5.55 -6.50
C LEU A 354 -15.37 5.23 -7.98
N GLY A 355 -14.34 5.45 -8.82
CA GLY A 355 -14.37 5.11 -10.25
C GLY A 355 -14.66 3.64 -10.57
N THR A 356 -14.48 2.72 -9.62
CA THR A 356 -14.83 1.31 -9.79
C THR A 356 -16.28 1.00 -9.43
N VAL A 357 -16.96 1.90 -8.72
CA VAL A 357 -18.35 1.71 -8.28
C VAL A 357 -19.32 2.09 -9.40
N ARG A 358 -20.33 1.24 -9.61
CA ARG A 358 -21.24 1.34 -10.75
C ARG A 358 -22.53 2.12 -10.44
N GLU A 359 -23.11 2.01 -9.23
CA GLU A 359 -24.41 2.62 -8.92
C GLU A 359 -24.55 3.09 -7.46
N ASN A 360 -25.45 4.07 -7.23
CA ASN A 360 -26.03 4.47 -5.94
C ASN A 360 -25.06 4.86 -4.81
N LEU A 361 -24.17 5.82 -5.08
CA LEU A 361 -23.18 6.32 -4.12
C LEU A 361 -23.69 7.39 -3.15
N ILE A 362 -24.79 8.10 -3.44
CA ILE A 362 -25.09 9.38 -2.79
C ILE A 362 -26.57 9.55 -2.45
N GLY A 363 -26.81 9.90 -1.18
CA GLY A 363 -28.11 10.35 -0.70
C GLY A 363 -28.40 11.80 -1.11
N GLY A 364 -29.43 11.97 -1.94
CA GLY A 364 -30.12 13.25 -2.15
C GLY A 364 -29.43 14.27 -3.07
N LYS A 365 -30.22 15.21 -3.57
CA LYS A 365 -29.78 16.33 -4.43
C LYS A 365 -28.72 17.19 -3.71
N GLY A 366 -27.68 17.61 -4.43
CA GLY A 366 -26.69 18.60 -3.94
C GLY A 366 -25.50 18.05 -3.14
N ALA A 367 -25.48 16.76 -2.81
CA ALA A 367 -24.32 16.14 -2.15
C ALA A 367 -23.09 16.05 -3.08
N SER A 368 -23.30 16.02 -4.40
CA SER A 368 -22.26 16.10 -5.44
C SER A 368 -21.34 17.33 -5.25
N ARG A 369 -21.91 18.52 -5.07
CA ARG A 369 -21.15 19.77 -4.89
C ARG A 369 -20.26 19.76 -3.66
N LYS A 370 -20.76 19.22 -2.53
CA LYS A 370 -19.97 19.05 -1.30
C LYS A 370 -18.77 18.12 -1.51
N ILE A 371 -18.98 17.01 -2.23
CA ILE A 371 -17.90 16.07 -2.58
C ILE A 371 -16.86 16.76 -3.46
N LEU A 372 -17.29 17.46 -4.51
CA LEU A 372 -16.41 18.19 -5.42
C LEU A 372 -15.62 19.29 -4.68
N ALA A 373 -16.24 20.00 -3.75
CA ALA A 373 -15.56 21.00 -2.92
C ALA A 373 -14.45 20.36 -2.07
N SER A 374 -14.74 19.24 -1.40
CA SER A 374 -13.73 18.51 -0.63
C SER A 374 -12.57 18.01 -1.50
N TRP A 375 -12.87 17.41 -2.65
CA TRP A 375 -11.83 16.92 -3.57
C TRP A 375 -10.99 18.06 -4.13
N THR A 376 -11.60 19.20 -4.44
CA THR A 376 -10.88 20.40 -4.88
C THR A 376 -9.94 20.90 -3.77
N THR A 377 -10.37 20.86 -2.51
CA THR A 377 -9.51 21.17 -1.36
C THR A 377 -8.32 20.21 -1.28
N LEU A 378 -8.53 18.90 -1.50
CA LEU A 378 -7.43 17.92 -1.51
C LEU A 378 -6.41 18.20 -2.63
N VAL A 379 -6.85 18.63 -3.82
CA VAL A 379 -5.94 19.04 -4.91
C VAL A 379 -5.19 20.32 -4.52
N ALA A 380 -5.88 21.33 -3.98
CA ALA A 380 -5.24 22.58 -3.55
C ALA A 380 -4.13 22.30 -2.53
N GLN A 381 -4.40 21.46 -1.52
CA GLN A 381 -3.40 21.03 -0.55
C GLN A 381 -2.22 20.28 -1.19
N ALA A 382 -2.45 19.51 -2.27
CA ALA A 382 -1.38 18.85 -3.01
C ALA A 382 -0.47 19.87 -3.71
N PHE A 383 -1.06 20.92 -4.30
CA PHE A 383 -0.33 22.05 -4.88
C PHE A 383 0.45 22.82 -3.81
N ASP A 384 -0.19 23.17 -2.70
CA ASP A 384 0.46 23.87 -1.59
C ASP A 384 1.66 23.09 -1.06
N SER A 385 1.54 21.77 -0.88
CA SER A 385 2.68 20.94 -0.46
C SER A 385 3.83 20.87 -1.47
N GLU A 386 3.56 21.04 -2.78
CA GLU A 386 4.62 21.14 -3.79
C GLU A 386 5.24 22.53 -3.85
N ILE A 387 4.46 23.58 -3.59
CA ILE A 387 4.96 24.95 -3.43
C ILE A 387 5.93 24.97 -2.25
N ASP A 388 5.52 24.51 -1.07
CA ASP A 388 6.35 24.45 0.14
C ASP A 388 7.65 23.65 -0.11
N ARG A 389 7.55 22.49 -0.78
CA ARG A 389 8.71 21.66 -1.12
C ARG A 389 9.68 22.42 -2.02
N LEU A 390 9.20 23.04 -3.09
CA LEU A 390 10.05 23.75 -4.06
C LEU A 390 10.65 25.02 -3.45
N GLU A 391 9.93 25.71 -2.58
CA GLU A 391 10.43 26.86 -1.81
C GLU A 391 11.51 26.45 -0.81
N SER A 392 11.36 25.29 -0.15
CA SER A 392 12.40 24.77 0.75
C SER A 392 13.71 24.41 0.03
N MET A 393 13.64 24.13 -1.27
CA MET A 393 14.82 23.88 -2.13
C MET A 393 15.49 25.16 -2.62
N THR A 394 14.88 26.33 -2.40
CA THR A 394 15.52 27.61 -2.70
C THR A 394 16.59 27.82 -1.65
N ARG A 395 17.87 27.75 -2.06
CA ARG A 395 18.97 28.10 -1.16
C ARG A 395 18.70 29.52 -0.63
N PRO A 396 18.77 29.76 0.68
CA PRO A 396 18.70 31.12 1.20
C PRO A 396 19.75 31.96 0.44
N PRO A 397 19.44 33.22 0.10
CA PRO A 397 20.37 34.08 -0.61
C PRO A 397 21.71 34.02 0.13
N VAL A 398 22.81 33.84 -0.61
CA VAL A 398 24.15 33.77 -0.02
C VAL A 398 24.27 34.97 0.90
N ALA A 399 24.38 34.71 2.21
CA ALA A 399 24.49 35.76 3.21
C ALA A 399 25.54 36.75 2.71
N ALA A 400 25.24 38.05 2.80
CA ALA A 400 26.14 39.13 2.36
C ALA A 400 27.56 38.73 2.76
N ARG A 401 28.44 38.60 1.75
CA ARG A 401 29.79 38.03 1.88
C ARG A 401 30.35 38.40 3.23
N GLN A 402 30.66 37.40 4.07
CA GLN A 402 31.35 37.66 5.33
C GLN A 402 32.47 38.67 5.06
N PRO A 403 32.61 39.73 5.87
CA PRO A 403 33.66 40.70 5.66
C PRO A 403 34.97 39.95 5.47
N ARG A 404 35.71 40.31 4.41
CA ARG A 404 36.99 39.65 4.09
C ARG A 404 37.79 39.54 5.38
N SER A 405 38.40 38.39 5.63
CA SER A 405 39.22 38.22 6.84
C SER A 405 40.20 39.39 6.96
N PRO A 406 40.53 39.85 8.18
CA PRO A 406 41.48 40.94 8.38
C PRO A 406 42.79 40.72 7.61
N ASP A 407 43.25 39.47 7.51
CA ASP A 407 44.42 39.09 6.71
C ASP A 407 44.23 39.30 5.21
N ALA A 408 43.06 38.98 4.66
CA ALA A 408 42.74 39.24 3.26
C ALA A 408 42.63 40.74 2.96
N MET A 409 42.18 41.55 3.93
CA MET A 409 42.21 43.01 3.82
C MET A 409 43.64 43.56 3.92
N ALA A 410 44.46 43.04 4.84
CA ALA A 410 45.86 43.44 5.00
C ALA A 410 46.72 43.05 3.78
N GLN A 411 46.50 41.88 3.19
CA GLN A 411 47.19 41.47 1.96
C GLN A 411 46.74 42.28 0.74
N ALA A 412 45.45 42.63 0.64
CA ALA A 412 44.97 43.52 -0.41
C ALA A 412 45.57 44.93 -0.27
N ALA A 413 45.70 45.45 0.95
CA ALA A 413 46.38 46.71 1.23
C ALA A 413 47.89 46.66 0.90
N ARG A 414 48.56 45.53 1.16
CA ARG A 414 49.97 45.31 0.78
C ARG A 414 50.18 45.21 -0.73
N ARG A 415 49.21 44.64 -1.47
CA ARG A 415 49.24 44.55 -2.94
C ARG A 415 48.85 45.86 -3.65
N ALA A 416 48.14 46.76 -2.97
CA ALA A 416 47.76 48.08 -3.50
C ALA A 416 48.89 49.12 -3.41
N ARG A 417 50.09 48.76 -2.91
CA ARG A 417 51.26 49.64 -2.96
C ARG A 417 51.73 49.80 -4.40
N PRO A 418 51.80 51.03 -4.94
CA PRO A 418 52.29 51.26 -6.29
C PRO A 418 53.78 50.92 -6.33
N ALA A 419 54.14 49.96 -7.18
CA ALA A 419 55.54 49.62 -7.47
C ALA A 419 56.17 50.76 -8.28
N ASN A 420 56.59 51.81 -7.59
CA ASN A 420 57.51 52.79 -8.15
C ASN A 420 58.91 52.17 -8.22
N GLY A 421 59.37 51.94 -9.44
CA GLY A 421 60.78 52.15 -9.78
C GLY A 421 61.59 50.93 -10.16
N ARG A 422 61.98 50.95 -11.44
CA ARG A 422 63.30 50.55 -11.96
C ARG A 422 63.57 49.05 -12.12
N GLY A 423 63.34 48.61 -13.36
CA GLY A 423 64.44 48.15 -14.21
C GLY A 423 64.85 46.69 -14.06
N ARG A 424 64.57 45.90 -15.09
CA ARG A 424 65.61 45.39 -16.00
C ARG A 424 65.01 44.43 -17.02
N MET A 425 65.39 44.67 -18.25
CA MET A 425 65.49 43.67 -19.32
C MET A 425 66.00 42.32 -18.80
N ALA A 426 65.41 41.22 -19.28
CA ALA A 426 66.16 40.13 -19.90
C ALA A 426 65.22 39.06 -20.46
N ASN A 427 65.32 38.87 -21.78
CA ASN A 427 65.07 37.62 -22.47
C ASN A 427 65.52 36.41 -21.64
N ARG A 428 64.68 35.39 -21.53
CA ARG A 428 65.12 34.03 -21.87
C ARG A 428 63.94 33.09 -22.13
N ALA A 429 63.90 32.63 -23.37
CA ALA A 429 63.28 31.38 -23.76
C ALA A 429 63.81 30.20 -22.91
N ARG A 430 62.90 29.34 -22.48
CA ARG A 430 63.14 27.92 -22.13
C ARG A 430 61.76 27.24 -22.19
N ALA A 431 61.34 26.64 -23.29
CA ALA A 431 61.85 25.40 -23.91
C ALA A 431 61.98 24.24 -22.91
N GLY A 432 60.96 23.37 -22.91
CA GLY A 432 61.13 21.93 -22.66
C GLY A 432 61.12 21.46 -21.20
N GLN A 433 60.01 20.86 -20.79
CA GLN A 433 59.92 19.61 -20.01
C GLN A 433 58.42 19.30 -19.84
N GLN A 434 57.82 18.48 -20.70
CA GLN A 434 57.78 17.01 -20.57
C GLN A 434 57.54 16.57 -19.12
N ASP A 435 56.28 16.27 -18.81
CA ASP A 435 56.00 15.21 -17.84
C ASP A 435 54.74 14.43 -18.27
N PRO A 436 54.89 13.31 -19.00
CA PRO A 436 53.81 12.38 -19.30
C PRO A 436 54.03 11.13 -18.46
N ARG A 437 53.36 11.00 -17.32
CA ARG A 437 53.24 9.73 -16.58
C ARG A 437 52.19 9.89 -15.50
N HIS A 438 50.99 9.38 -15.74
CA HIS A 438 50.24 8.60 -14.75
C HIS A 438 49.33 7.64 -15.55
N ASN A 439 49.97 6.56 -16.02
CA ASN A 439 49.34 5.33 -16.45
C ASN A 439 48.65 4.72 -15.23
N ASN A 440 47.32 4.77 -15.18
CA ASN A 440 46.55 3.85 -14.35
C ASN A 440 46.01 2.76 -15.29
N PRO A 441 46.43 1.50 -15.14
CA PRO A 441 46.02 0.43 -16.03
C PRO A 441 44.52 0.14 -15.83
N MET A 442 43.78 0.27 -16.93
CA MET A 442 42.43 -0.24 -17.08
C MET A 442 42.41 -1.71 -16.68
N ARG A 443 41.65 -2.01 -15.63
CA ARG A 443 41.29 -3.37 -15.26
C ARG A 443 40.23 -3.83 -16.27
N ASN A 444 40.69 -4.63 -17.22
CA ASN A 444 39.85 -5.38 -18.13
C ASN A 444 39.09 -6.46 -17.34
N ASP A 445 37.85 -6.19 -16.96
CA ASP A 445 36.87 -7.24 -16.68
C ASP A 445 36.11 -7.53 -17.97
N PRO A 446 36.26 -8.73 -18.56
CA PRO A 446 35.54 -9.12 -19.76
C PRO A 446 34.12 -9.58 -19.40
N ALA A 447 33.15 -9.00 -20.11
CA ALA A 447 31.91 -9.65 -20.54
C ALA A 447 31.02 -10.27 -19.44
N ASP A 448 30.20 -9.43 -18.82
CA ASP A 448 28.83 -9.82 -18.47
C ASP A 448 27.86 -9.03 -19.34
N GLY A 449 27.12 -9.77 -20.18
CA GLY A 449 26.26 -9.24 -21.22
C GLY A 449 25.21 -8.26 -20.69
N MET A 450 25.38 -7.00 -21.06
CA MET A 450 24.28 -6.05 -21.11
C MET A 450 23.32 -6.51 -22.22
N ASP A 451 22.29 -7.23 -21.82
CA ASP A 451 21.11 -7.50 -22.64
C ASP A 451 20.35 -6.16 -22.80
N PRO A 452 20.22 -5.60 -24.02
CA PRO A 452 19.55 -4.34 -24.24
C PRO A 452 18.04 -4.58 -24.38
N THR A 453 17.37 -5.03 -23.33
CA THR A 453 15.91 -5.27 -23.36
C THR A 453 15.15 -4.98 -22.05
N ASP A 454 15.54 -3.94 -21.30
CA ASP A 454 14.75 -3.44 -20.15
C ASP A 454 14.44 -1.94 -20.27
N GLY A 455 13.90 -1.57 -21.43
CA GLY A 455 13.49 -0.19 -21.75
C GLY A 455 12.55 -0.11 -22.94
N MET A 456 11.53 -0.97 -23.02
CA MET A 456 10.48 -0.87 -24.04
C MET A 456 9.14 -0.57 -23.40
N MET A 457 8.70 0.67 -23.61
CA MET A 457 7.29 1.04 -23.58
C MET A 457 6.55 0.20 -24.61
N GLU A 458 5.72 -0.74 -24.17
CA GLU A 458 4.70 -1.38 -25.01
C GLU A 458 3.47 -0.45 -25.08
N ASP A 459 3.36 0.33 -26.16
CA ASP A 459 2.11 0.59 -26.90
C ASP A 459 2.36 1.63 -28.01
N PHE A 460 2.93 1.20 -29.14
CA PHE A 460 2.76 1.90 -30.43
C PHE A 460 2.82 0.86 -31.57
N PRO A 461 1.71 0.61 -32.30
CA PRO A 461 1.72 -0.27 -33.45
C PRO A 461 2.04 0.53 -34.71
N GLY A 462 3.04 0.07 -35.46
CA GLY A 462 3.24 0.41 -36.87
C GLY A 462 3.98 1.73 -37.14
N GLY A 463 5.13 1.63 -37.80
CA GLY A 463 5.82 2.80 -38.33
C GLY A 463 7.29 2.53 -38.60
N GLU A 464 7.54 2.07 -39.82
CA GLU A 464 8.77 2.12 -40.60
C GLU A 464 9.87 3.05 -40.04
N MET A 465 11.10 2.53 -40.02
CA MET A 465 12.33 3.28 -39.81
C MET A 465 12.53 4.29 -40.96
N PRO A 466 12.81 5.58 -40.66
CA PRO A 466 13.63 6.38 -41.54
C PRO A 466 14.83 6.94 -40.76
N GLY A 467 16.01 6.78 -41.33
CA GLY A 467 17.27 7.36 -40.86
C GLY A 467 17.26 8.89 -40.94
N GLY A 468 16.57 9.54 -40.00
CA GLY A 468 16.70 10.95 -39.72
C GLY A 468 17.66 11.15 -38.55
N MET A 469 18.84 11.72 -38.81
CA MET A 469 19.58 12.47 -37.79
C MET A 469 18.70 13.63 -37.33
N GLY A 470 17.79 13.34 -36.40
CA GLY A 470 16.99 14.33 -35.73
C GLY A 470 17.95 15.25 -34.97
N ARG A 471 17.98 16.52 -35.38
CA ARG A 471 18.50 17.60 -34.54
C ARG A 471 17.98 17.36 -33.12
N PRO A 472 18.83 17.33 -32.08
CA PRO A 472 18.33 17.27 -30.72
C PRO A 472 17.36 18.42 -30.57
N SER A 473 16.11 18.08 -30.27
CA SER A 473 15.07 19.08 -30.07
C SER A 473 15.58 20.06 -29.03
N GLN A 474 15.54 21.35 -29.37
CA GLN A 474 16.00 22.45 -28.52
C GLN A 474 15.05 22.67 -27.33
N PHE A 475 14.46 21.62 -26.77
CA PHE A 475 13.74 21.75 -25.52
C PHE A 475 14.76 22.10 -24.45
N ALA A 476 14.57 23.26 -23.84
CA ALA A 476 15.32 23.64 -22.65
C ALA A 476 15.19 22.49 -21.64
N VAL A 477 16.33 21.88 -21.28
CA VAL A 477 16.37 20.77 -20.33
C VAL A 477 15.71 21.24 -19.03
N GLN A 478 14.52 20.71 -18.75
CA GLN A 478 13.78 21.09 -17.55
C GLN A 478 14.46 20.51 -16.30
N PRO A 479 14.55 21.27 -15.21
CA PRO A 479 15.04 20.75 -13.95
C PRO A 479 14.23 19.53 -13.48
N PRO A 480 14.89 18.47 -12.96
CA PRO A 480 14.22 17.23 -12.56
C PRO A 480 13.15 17.45 -11.49
N GLU A 481 13.31 18.44 -10.62
CA GLU A 481 12.32 18.80 -9.60
C GLU A 481 10.98 19.30 -10.17
N ILE A 482 11.01 19.97 -11.34
CA ILE A 482 9.80 20.42 -12.05
C ILE A 482 9.12 19.22 -12.69
N VAL A 483 9.89 18.34 -13.35
CA VAL A 483 9.37 17.13 -13.97
C VAL A 483 8.69 16.23 -12.94
N MET A 484 9.29 16.07 -11.75
CA MET A 484 8.70 15.29 -10.66
C MET A 484 7.42 15.95 -10.11
N SER A 485 7.43 17.27 -9.91
CA SER A 485 6.23 18.01 -9.47
C SER A 485 5.08 17.85 -10.45
N ARG A 486 5.34 18.05 -11.77
CA ARG A 486 4.35 17.86 -12.83
C ARG A 486 3.77 16.45 -12.83
N ARG A 487 4.61 15.42 -12.72
CA ARG A 487 4.17 14.02 -12.65
C ARG A 487 3.27 13.77 -11.43
N LYS A 488 3.65 14.27 -10.25
CA LYS A 488 2.89 14.13 -9.02
C LYS A 488 1.52 14.81 -9.10
N LEU A 489 1.47 16.08 -9.53
CA LEU A 489 0.21 16.83 -9.64
C LEU A 489 -0.70 16.28 -10.75
N SER A 490 -0.11 15.83 -11.87
CA SER A 490 -0.84 15.12 -12.93
C SER A 490 -1.47 13.84 -12.40
N PHE A 491 -0.74 13.06 -11.60
CA PHE A 491 -1.25 11.83 -11.00
C PHE A 491 -2.42 12.10 -10.04
N VAL A 492 -2.34 13.14 -9.22
CA VAL A 492 -3.43 13.55 -8.30
C VAL A 492 -4.71 13.89 -9.08
N VAL A 493 -4.61 14.71 -10.13
CA VAL A 493 -5.78 15.07 -10.95
C VAL A 493 -6.30 13.84 -11.70
N GLN A 494 -5.42 12.96 -12.20
CA GLN A 494 -5.82 11.72 -12.86
C GLN A 494 -6.58 10.78 -11.92
N GLN A 495 -6.17 10.69 -10.65
CA GLN A 495 -6.87 9.90 -9.63
C GLN A 495 -8.30 10.41 -9.43
N LEU A 496 -8.49 11.73 -9.34
CA LEU A 496 -9.83 12.31 -9.22
C LEU A 496 -10.66 12.19 -10.49
N ASN A 497 -10.06 12.33 -11.68
CA ASN A 497 -10.73 12.07 -12.94
C ASN A 497 -11.22 10.61 -13.00
N TYR A 498 -10.41 9.66 -12.55
CA TYR A 498 -10.81 8.26 -12.42
C TYR A 498 -11.95 8.09 -11.40
N GLY A 499 -11.87 8.74 -10.24
CA GLY A 499 -12.95 8.75 -9.25
C GLY A 499 -14.28 9.29 -9.79
N ALA A 500 -14.21 10.35 -10.59
CA ALA A 500 -15.38 11.02 -11.14
C ALA A 500 -16.02 10.28 -12.32
N THR A 501 -15.20 9.70 -13.21
CA THR A 501 -15.66 9.16 -14.51
C THR A 501 -15.48 7.64 -14.67
N GLY A 502 -14.71 7.01 -13.78
CA GLY A 502 -14.21 5.64 -13.96
C GLY A 502 -13.19 5.47 -15.09
N SER A 503 -12.74 6.55 -15.73
CA SER A 503 -11.70 6.53 -16.77
C SER A 503 -10.43 7.20 -16.30
N ARG A 504 -9.28 6.57 -16.58
CA ARG A 504 -7.96 7.19 -16.36
C ARG A 504 -7.58 8.15 -17.49
N LYS A 505 -8.27 8.08 -18.62
CA LYS A 505 -8.10 9.00 -19.74
C LYS A 505 -8.93 10.25 -19.46
N ARG A 506 -8.50 11.41 -19.96
CA ARG A 506 -9.24 12.69 -19.88
C ARG A 506 -10.52 12.72 -20.75
N ALA A 507 -11.18 11.57 -20.90
CA ALA A 507 -12.40 11.42 -21.68
C ALA A 507 -13.60 11.73 -20.77
N LEU A 508 -14.29 12.84 -21.04
CA LEU A 508 -15.42 13.31 -20.24
C LEU A 508 -16.71 12.50 -20.44
N LEU A 509 -16.76 11.60 -21.43
CA LEU A 509 -18.01 10.97 -21.89
C LEU A 509 -17.95 9.45 -22.09
N ALA A 510 -16.80 8.79 -21.86
CA ALA A 510 -16.62 7.43 -22.32
C ALA A 510 -17.33 6.36 -21.45
N GLN A 511 -17.52 6.60 -20.15
CA GLN A 511 -18.07 5.60 -19.23
C GLN A 511 -18.94 6.25 -18.13
N ARG A 512 -20.16 5.72 -17.91
CA ARG A 512 -21.00 6.07 -16.75
C ARG A 512 -20.53 5.27 -15.54
N ARG A 513 -19.43 5.68 -14.92
CA ARG A 513 -18.89 5.09 -13.69
C ARG A 513 -18.48 6.18 -12.69
N GLY A 514 -18.24 5.80 -11.44
CA GLY A 514 -17.80 6.73 -10.41
C GLY A 514 -18.86 7.75 -10.04
N LEU A 515 -18.42 8.95 -9.66
CA LEU A 515 -19.32 10.02 -9.25
C LEU A 515 -20.38 10.34 -10.31
N MET A 516 -20.00 10.36 -11.59
CA MET A 516 -20.91 10.62 -12.72
C MET A 516 -22.06 9.61 -12.83
N ALA A 517 -21.82 8.34 -12.45
CA ALA A 517 -22.86 7.32 -12.46
C ALA A 517 -23.85 7.45 -11.29
N ALA A 518 -23.42 8.06 -10.20
CA ALA A 518 -24.20 8.14 -8.97
C ALA A 518 -24.92 9.46 -8.74
N VAL A 519 -24.61 10.50 -9.50
CA VAL A 519 -25.29 11.80 -9.39
C VAL A 519 -26.42 11.93 -10.41
N ALA A 520 -27.45 12.70 -10.07
CA ALA A 520 -28.54 13.02 -10.97
C ALA A 520 -28.04 13.72 -12.24
N SER A 521 -28.79 13.60 -13.35
CA SER A 521 -28.41 14.19 -14.65
C SER A 521 -28.14 15.70 -14.60
N GLU A 522 -28.82 16.43 -13.71
CA GLU A 522 -28.59 17.85 -13.46
C GLU A 522 -27.19 18.13 -12.87
N ASP A 523 -26.75 17.29 -11.93
CA ASP A 523 -25.44 17.40 -11.28
C ASP A 523 -24.29 16.89 -12.15
N GLN A 524 -24.57 16.05 -13.16
CA GLN A 524 -23.55 15.60 -14.13
C GLN A 524 -22.96 16.75 -14.94
N VAL A 525 -23.71 17.83 -15.17
CA VAL A 525 -23.18 19.05 -15.82
C VAL A 525 -22.12 19.68 -14.91
N VAL A 526 -22.43 19.81 -13.61
CA VAL A 526 -21.53 20.39 -12.60
C VAL A 526 -20.23 19.59 -12.49
N VAL A 527 -20.30 18.26 -12.46
CA VAL A 527 -19.12 17.39 -12.41
C VAL A 527 -18.26 17.55 -13.68
N ARG A 528 -18.87 17.64 -14.86
CA ARG A 528 -18.15 17.84 -16.13
C ARG A 528 -17.45 19.20 -16.20
N ASP A 529 -18.12 20.26 -15.77
CA ASP A 529 -17.53 21.60 -15.74
C ASP A 529 -16.38 21.69 -14.75
N TRP A 530 -16.52 21.05 -13.58
CA TRP A 530 -15.44 20.92 -12.61
C TRP A 530 -14.22 20.16 -13.18
N LEU A 531 -14.42 19.02 -13.84
CA LEU A 531 -13.34 18.28 -14.50
C LEU A 531 -12.65 19.11 -15.58
N ARG A 532 -13.41 19.89 -16.36
CA ARG A 532 -12.84 20.81 -17.35
C ARG A 532 -11.93 21.84 -16.68
N GLY A 533 -12.36 22.42 -15.57
CA GLY A 533 -11.54 23.34 -14.77
C GLY A 533 -10.24 22.70 -14.27
N LEU A 534 -10.31 21.48 -13.73
CA LEU A 534 -9.12 20.74 -13.31
C LEU A 534 -8.15 20.44 -14.46
N HIS A 535 -8.67 20.07 -15.64
CA HIS A 535 -7.83 19.83 -16.81
C HIS A 535 -7.16 21.13 -17.31
N GLN A 536 -7.86 22.27 -17.28
CA GLN A 536 -7.27 23.57 -17.63
C GLN A 536 -6.14 23.96 -16.70
N ILE A 537 -6.30 23.74 -15.39
CA ILE A 537 -5.24 23.94 -14.39
C ILE A 537 -4.05 23.02 -14.70
N LEU A 538 -4.31 21.76 -15.03
CA LEU A 538 -3.27 20.80 -15.36
C LEU A 538 -2.51 21.16 -16.64
N ASP A 539 -3.21 21.68 -17.65
CA ASP A 539 -2.61 22.13 -18.90
C ASP A 539 -1.77 23.39 -18.69
N SER A 540 -2.15 24.26 -17.76
CA SER A 540 -1.37 25.46 -17.46
C SER A 540 -0.02 25.13 -16.82
N ILE A 541 0.02 24.20 -15.86
CA ILE A 541 1.28 23.80 -15.19
C ILE A 541 2.20 22.94 -16.06
N ASN A 542 1.65 22.30 -17.10
CA ASN A 542 2.40 21.47 -18.03
C ASN A 542 2.89 22.23 -19.28
N ARG A 543 2.74 23.57 -19.32
CA ARG A 543 3.26 24.39 -20.43
C ARG A 543 4.78 24.31 -20.52
N ASP A 544 5.31 24.17 -21.73
CA ASP A 544 6.75 24.13 -21.97
C ASP A 544 7.47 25.45 -21.66
N SER A 545 6.74 26.56 -21.67
CA SER A 545 7.26 27.87 -21.28
C SER A 545 7.64 27.97 -19.80
N LEU A 546 7.14 27.07 -18.94
CA LEU A 546 7.45 27.02 -17.51
C LEU A 546 8.69 26.15 -17.25
N SER A 547 9.78 26.43 -17.97
CA SER A 547 11.02 25.67 -17.89
C SER A 547 11.89 26.06 -16.68
N THR A 548 11.66 27.24 -16.09
CA THR A 548 12.39 27.69 -14.89
C THR A 548 11.59 27.45 -13.62
N ARG A 549 12.29 27.18 -12.52
CA ARG A 549 11.66 26.95 -11.20
C ARG A 549 10.86 28.17 -10.72
N ALA A 550 11.36 29.38 -10.93
CA ALA A 550 10.67 30.61 -10.52
C ALA A 550 9.34 30.77 -11.25
N SER A 551 9.35 30.71 -12.59
CA SER A 551 8.12 30.78 -13.39
C SER A 551 7.13 29.66 -13.05
N TYR A 552 7.64 28.45 -12.77
CA TYR A 552 6.81 27.31 -12.40
C TYR A 552 6.19 27.48 -11.00
N LEU A 553 6.94 28.00 -10.03
CA LEU A 553 6.44 28.32 -8.68
C LEU A 553 5.34 29.39 -8.71
N ASP A 554 5.53 30.46 -9.48
CA ASP A 554 4.54 31.53 -9.62
C ASP A 554 3.24 31.01 -10.24
N GLU A 555 3.35 30.16 -11.27
CA GLU A 555 2.20 29.50 -11.86
C GLU A 555 1.53 28.55 -10.85
N LEU A 556 2.28 27.74 -10.10
CA LEU A 556 1.71 26.86 -9.07
C LEU A 556 0.90 27.63 -8.02
N LYS A 557 1.43 28.76 -7.53
CA LYS A 557 0.72 29.65 -6.58
C LYS A 557 -0.57 30.20 -7.17
N SER A 558 -0.51 30.69 -8.41
CA SER A 558 -1.68 31.18 -9.15
C SER A 558 -2.76 30.10 -9.30
N GLN A 559 -2.36 28.87 -9.64
CA GLN A 559 -3.28 27.76 -9.80
C GLN A 559 -3.82 27.23 -8.46
N SER A 560 -3.03 27.24 -7.38
CA SER A 560 -3.52 26.91 -6.04
C SER A 560 -4.61 27.90 -5.59
N ALA A 561 -4.40 29.20 -5.79
CA ALA A 561 -5.42 30.21 -5.47
C ALA A 561 -6.73 29.99 -6.26
N LYS A 562 -6.64 29.64 -7.55
CA LYS A 562 -7.81 29.30 -8.37
C LYS A 562 -8.54 28.04 -7.86
N LEU A 563 -7.81 27.01 -7.44
CA LEU A 563 -8.38 25.81 -6.83
C LEU A 563 -9.12 26.14 -5.53
N GLN A 564 -8.55 27.00 -4.68
CA GLN A 564 -9.19 27.44 -3.45
C GLN A 564 -10.48 28.23 -3.73
N GLN A 565 -10.48 29.12 -4.73
CA GLN A 565 -11.68 29.84 -5.17
C GLN A 565 -12.75 28.88 -5.71
N LEU A 566 -12.36 27.92 -6.56
CA LEU A 566 -13.26 26.89 -7.10
C LEU A 566 -13.88 26.06 -5.97
N SER A 567 -13.09 25.67 -4.96
CA SER A 567 -13.58 24.95 -3.79
C SER A 567 -14.62 25.75 -3.00
N ARG A 568 -14.41 27.06 -2.83
CA ARG A 568 -15.38 27.95 -2.17
C ARG A 568 -16.66 28.09 -2.98
N ALA A 569 -16.57 28.24 -4.30
CA ALA A 569 -17.73 28.33 -5.19
C ALA A 569 -18.57 27.04 -5.23
N LEU A 570 -17.94 25.88 -4.98
CA LEU A 570 -18.62 24.59 -4.88
C LEU A 570 -19.19 24.31 -3.49
N SER A 571 -18.70 25.00 -2.46
CA SER A 571 -19.23 24.87 -1.11
C SER A 571 -20.59 25.55 -1.03
N PRO A 572 -21.63 24.91 -0.47
CA PRO A 572 -22.91 25.58 -0.27
C PRO A 572 -22.73 26.81 0.63
N PRO A 573 -23.48 27.91 0.41
CA PRO A 573 -23.42 29.08 1.27
C PRO A 573 -23.75 28.68 2.71
N ALA A 574 -22.96 29.17 3.66
CA ALA A 574 -23.05 28.83 5.08
C ALA A 574 -24.45 29.06 5.67
N ASP A 575 -25.24 29.95 5.05
CA ASP A 575 -26.54 30.42 5.55
C ASP A 575 -27.73 29.49 5.21
N ALA A 576 -27.52 28.38 4.50
CA ALA A 576 -28.57 27.39 4.22
C ALA A 576 -28.65 26.24 5.25
N VAL A 577 -27.75 26.22 6.24
CA VAL A 577 -27.90 25.35 7.41
C VAL A 577 -28.73 26.12 8.43
N LYS A 578 -30.06 25.97 8.34
CA LYS A 578 -30.96 26.39 9.41
C LYS A 578 -30.40 25.82 10.72
N PRO A 579 -30.06 26.64 11.73
CA PRO A 579 -29.55 26.11 12.98
C PRO A 579 -30.58 25.11 13.50
N ALA A 580 -30.12 23.89 13.79
CA ALA A 580 -30.91 22.95 14.56
C ALA A 580 -31.37 23.71 15.81
N ALA A 581 -32.69 23.82 15.98
CA ALA A 581 -33.30 24.58 17.05
C ALA A 581 -32.66 24.18 18.38
N ALA A 582 -31.86 25.08 18.94
CA ALA A 582 -31.44 24.98 20.32
C ALA A 582 -32.66 25.29 21.19
N GLY A 583 -33.14 24.29 21.93
CA GLY A 583 -34.02 24.49 23.07
C GLY A 583 -35.30 23.66 23.05
N GLN A 584 -35.24 22.49 23.69
CA GLN A 584 -36.19 22.17 24.77
C GLN A 584 -35.49 21.25 25.79
N PRO A 585 -35.44 21.62 27.08
CA PRO A 585 -34.92 20.76 28.14
C PRO A 585 -35.90 19.63 28.40
N ASN A 586 -35.43 18.37 28.37
CA ASN A 586 -36.26 17.22 28.74
C ASN A 586 -36.67 17.35 30.21
N ALA A 587 -37.96 17.63 30.38
CA ALA A 587 -38.70 17.48 31.63
C ALA A 587 -38.81 15.99 32.02
N ALA A 588 -38.99 15.78 33.31
CA ALA A 588 -38.97 14.51 34.01
C ALA A 588 -39.89 13.43 33.42
N ALA A 589 -39.46 12.18 33.55
CA ALA A 589 -40.25 10.99 33.30
C ALA A 589 -41.47 10.94 34.25
N PRO A 590 -42.67 10.53 33.77
CA PRO A 590 -43.76 10.19 34.66
C PRO A 590 -43.50 8.83 35.34
N ILE A 591 -43.58 8.86 36.66
CA ILE A 591 -43.61 7.71 37.56
C ILE A 591 -44.92 6.94 37.32
N PRO A 592 -44.90 5.61 37.06
CA PRO A 592 -46.11 4.79 37.14
C PRO A 592 -46.45 4.50 38.63
N PRO A 593 -47.75 4.49 39.01
CA PRO A 593 -48.17 4.31 40.40
C PRO A 593 -47.96 2.88 40.90
N ALA A 594 -47.72 2.81 42.22
CA ALA A 594 -47.42 1.62 42.99
C ALA A 594 -48.66 0.76 43.35
N ASP A 595 -48.35 -0.53 43.52
CA ASP A 595 -48.91 -1.53 44.45
C ASP A 595 -50.37 -1.97 44.39
N SER A 596 -50.54 -3.27 44.12
CA SER A 596 -51.06 -4.30 45.05
C SER A 596 -51.54 -5.50 44.21
N GLY A 597 -51.29 -6.77 44.51
CA GLY A 597 -50.61 -7.49 45.56
C GLY A 597 -50.75 -9.00 45.23
N ALA A 598 -50.21 -9.84 46.11
CA ALA A 598 -50.42 -11.29 46.23
C ALA A 598 -49.71 -12.23 45.21
N ALA A 599 -48.75 -13.00 45.74
CA ALA A 599 -48.29 -14.31 45.25
C ALA A 599 -49.36 -15.40 45.56
N PRO A 600 -49.19 -16.73 45.31
CA PRO A 600 -48.05 -17.46 44.70
C PRO A 600 -48.43 -18.63 43.72
N MET A 601 -47.38 -19.27 43.15
CA MET A 601 -47.25 -20.71 42.79
C MET A 601 -48.35 -21.45 42.01
N ALA A 602 -48.03 -21.97 40.81
CA ALA A 602 -48.39 -23.35 40.41
C ALA A 602 -47.74 -23.86 39.09
N TRP A 603 -47.13 -25.03 39.24
CA TRP A 603 -46.71 -26.14 38.36
C TRP A 603 -47.50 -26.50 37.07
N MET A 604 -46.75 -27.15 36.15
CA MET A 604 -47.08 -28.17 35.12
C MET A 604 -48.08 -27.89 33.96
N ALA A 605 -47.60 -28.03 32.71
CA ALA A 605 -47.97 -29.13 31.79
C ALA A 605 -47.47 -28.89 30.34
N GLU A 606 -46.60 -29.79 29.86
CA GLU A 606 -46.53 -30.26 28.46
C GLU A 606 -47.62 -31.35 28.23
N PRO A 607 -47.81 -31.92 27.03
CA PRO A 607 -47.78 -31.38 25.67
C PRO A 607 -49.04 -31.82 24.86
N ALA A 608 -49.19 -31.35 23.61
CA ALA A 608 -50.02 -32.06 22.63
C ALA A 608 -49.54 -31.86 21.18
N SER A 609 -49.24 -33.01 20.58
CA SER A 609 -48.97 -33.40 19.20
C SER A 609 -49.93 -32.91 18.12
N ARG A 610 -49.43 -32.79 16.87
CA ARG A 610 -50.08 -33.16 15.58
C ARG A 610 -48.97 -33.23 14.50
N GLN A 611 -48.47 -34.38 14.08
CA GLN A 611 -49.01 -35.35 13.09
C GLN A 611 -49.30 -34.78 11.69
N THR A 612 -48.36 -35.08 10.78
CA THR A 612 -48.44 -35.55 9.38
C THR A 612 -49.80 -35.54 8.67
N ASP A 613 -49.87 -34.96 7.47
CA ASP A 613 -49.87 -35.65 6.16
C ASP A 613 -50.21 -34.69 5.01
N VAL A 614 -49.38 -34.71 3.97
CA VAL A 614 -49.61 -34.75 2.49
C VAL A 614 -48.30 -34.36 1.80
#